data_AF-A0A1X0S486-F1
#
_entry.id   AF-A0A1X0S486-F1
#
_cell.length_a   1.000
_cell.length_b   1.000
_cell.length_c   1.000
_cell.angle_alpha   90.00
_cell.angle_beta   90.00
_cell.angle_gamma   90.00
#
_symmetry.space_group_name_H-M   'P 1'
#
loop_
_entity.id
_entity.type
_entity.pdbx_description
1 polymer ?
#
loop_
_entity_poly.entity_id
_entity_poly.type
_entity_poly.pdbx_seq_one_letter_code
_entity_poly.pdbx_strand_id
1 'polypeptide(L)'
;MMLSGSKRPTIQSNSVKIKSIIGTERRLKEKRAEKIMTTFYEQVNITPKPDDLPLLELKQTDFSKYLFDLDDLDRDQQLLWELTNALFENRPLDWLRDLVKPGLEDTLGQFRKQYTNDPFSTVFVYLAYGQRERASDEARRAGDFKLSMYISHSATKDLRAMMKEQIEIFQKTPGEWSEYSEFRKKCWYVIAGEFGLVETNLVVTEGISWQCIIGMHLWYSPSASLAEYNETRRVPVNPNLSQMTTLKRTAAPDKQCLWYQLLQWWLGDPGMAHLDSWPLDLLFLLSVYLPDRIQDDAFIEQWRDELEKMDKVEWALFASQFGKKDKAADRVKYILRNGEWEDQDRLVQQFQIPKKWIYIAKSLRAHDDWDFEAEYECLIEGELLNEAFMALLHFLLPKNFYCTPTALRTGLTYIMEYPDQERPDIQLLKEAYMYLINKQEEKKDDLLQRLQEYSSLLENFPNAHQLIIKLINAIQD
;
A
#
# COMPACT_ATOMS: atom_id res chain seq x y z
N MET A 1 -10.16 11.17 -34.83
CA MET A 1 -9.31 9.96 -34.82
C MET A 1 -9.92 9.02 -33.80
N MET A 2 -10.62 7.98 -34.27
CA MET A 2 -11.41 7.08 -33.41
C MET A 2 -10.46 6.12 -32.68
N LEU A 3 -10.46 6.15 -31.34
CA LEU A 3 -9.86 5.10 -30.53
C LEU A 3 -11.00 4.19 -30.07
N SER A 4 -11.21 3.11 -30.82
CA SER A 4 -12.07 2.00 -30.44
C SER A 4 -11.50 1.32 -29.20
N GLY A 5 -12.13 1.53 -28.04
CA GLY A 5 -11.92 0.70 -26.87
C GLY A 5 -12.47 -0.69 -27.14
N SER A 6 -11.59 -1.68 -27.29
CA SER A 6 -11.96 -3.09 -27.42
C SER A 6 -12.67 -3.56 -26.14
N LYS A 7 -13.97 -3.86 -26.23
CA LYS A 7 -14.71 -4.60 -25.20
C LYS A 7 -13.98 -5.93 -24.93
N ARG A 8 -13.70 -6.25 -23.66
CA ARG A 8 -13.25 -7.59 -23.27
C ARG A 8 -14.41 -8.58 -23.54
N PRO A 9 -14.12 -9.76 -24.12
CA PRO A 9 -15.17 -10.75 -24.38
C PRO A 9 -15.71 -11.33 -23.08
N THR A 10 -17.04 -11.29 -22.94
CA THR A 10 -17.81 -12.01 -21.91
C THR A 10 -17.63 -13.51 -22.13
N ILE A 11 -16.81 -14.15 -21.28
CA ILE A 11 -16.64 -15.61 -21.30
C ILE A 11 -17.88 -16.24 -20.66
N GLN A 12 -18.81 -16.70 -21.50
CA GLN A 12 -19.87 -17.60 -21.08
C GLN A 12 -19.27 -18.91 -20.60
N SER A 13 -19.65 -19.28 -19.38
CA SER A 13 -19.13 -20.43 -18.67
C SER A 13 -19.62 -21.74 -19.29
N ASN A 14 -18.71 -22.68 -19.56
CA ASN A 14 -19.03 -24.10 -19.54
C ASN A 14 -17.88 -24.85 -18.83
N SER A 15 -18.25 -25.46 -17.71
CA SER A 15 -17.40 -26.12 -16.72
C SER A 15 -16.89 -27.49 -17.18
N VAL A 16 -15.67 -27.89 -16.76
CA VAL A 16 -15.42 -29.22 -16.14
C VAL A 16 -14.22 -29.16 -15.16
N LYS A 17 -14.50 -29.36 -13.86
CA LYS A 17 -13.65 -29.90 -12.78
C LYS A 17 -12.19 -29.41 -12.55
N ILE A 18 -11.95 -28.09 -12.49
CA ILE A 18 -10.79 -27.49 -11.77
C ILE A 18 -11.27 -26.24 -10.98
N LYS A 19 -12.43 -26.30 -10.30
CA LYS A 19 -13.07 -25.13 -9.68
C LYS A 19 -13.00 -25.05 -8.14
N SER A 20 -12.58 -26.12 -7.44
CA SER A 20 -12.70 -26.14 -5.96
C SER A 20 -11.49 -25.54 -5.21
N ILE A 21 -10.28 -25.61 -5.76
CA ILE A 21 -9.07 -25.11 -5.08
C ILE A 21 -8.82 -23.63 -5.42
N ILE A 22 -8.90 -23.28 -6.71
CA ILE A 22 -8.75 -21.90 -7.21
C ILE A 22 -9.81 -20.96 -6.60
N GLY A 23 -11.02 -21.47 -6.33
CA GLY A 23 -12.08 -20.69 -5.70
C GLY A 23 -11.85 -20.38 -4.22
N THR A 24 -11.13 -21.24 -3.50
CA THR A 24 -10.94 -21.09 -2.05
C THR A 24 -9.80 -20.12 -1.74
N GLU A 25 -8.64 -20.27 -2.40
CA GLU A 25 -7.51 -19.33 -2.27
C GLU A 25 -7.91 -17.92 -2.71
N ARG A 26 -8.62 -17.80 -3.84
CA ARG A 26 -9.14 -16.52 -4.31
C ARG A 26 -10.07 -15.87 -3.29
N ARG A 27 -11.02 -16.62 -2.72
CA ARG A 27 -11.94 -16.11 -1.68
C ARG A 27 -11.23 -15.67 -0.41
N LEU A 28 -10.20 -16.41 0.01
CA LEU A 28 -9.38 -16.02 1.18
C LEU A 28 -8.64 -14.71 0.89
N LYS A 29 -8.06 -14.57 -0.31
CA LYS A 29 -7.39 -13.33 -0.75
C LYS A 29 -8.37 -12.15 -0.80
N GLU A 30 -9.56 -12.33 -1.36
CA GLU A 30 -10.63 -11.32 -1.43
C GLU A 30 -11.08 -10.87 -0.03
N LYS A 31 -11.31 -11.82 0.88
CA LYS A 31 -11.71 -11.54 2.27
C LYS A 31 -10.63 -10.77 3.03
N ARG A 32 -9.36 -11.16 2.85
CA ARG A 32 -8.22 -10.48 3.46
C ARG A 32 -8.07 -9.06 2.91
N ALA A 33 -8.12 -8.89 1.59
CA ALA A 33 -8.05 -7.59 0.94
C ALA A 33 -9.15 -6.64 1.45
N GLU A 34 -10.39 -7.14 1.56
CA GLU A 34 -11.51 -6.35 2.08
C GLU A 34 -11.28 -5.90 3.51
N LYS A 35 -10.83 -6.78 4.40
CA LYS A 35 -10.56 -6.39 5.79
C LYS A 35 -9.38 -5.43 5.90
N ILE A 36 -8.29 -5.66 5.17
CA ILE A 36 -7.14 -4.75 5.14
C ILE A 36 -7.60 -3.36 4.69
N MET A 37 -8.38 -3.28 3.60
CA MET A 37 -8.85 -1.99 3.09
C MET A 37 -9.85 -1.30 4.02
N THR A 38 -10.73 -2.05 4.69
CA THR A 38 -11.61 -1.51 5.74
C THR A 38 -10.82 -0.93 6.90
N THR A 39 -9.85 -1.68 7.44
CA THR A 39 -8.99 -1.22 8.53
C THR A 39 -8.13 -0.03 8.10
N PHE A 40 -7.62 -0.03 6.87
CA PHE A 40 -6.85 1.07 6.33
C PHE A 40 -7.71 2.34 6.17
N TYR A 41 -8.93 2.21 5.65
CA TYR A 41 -9.88 3.33 5.56
C TYR A 41 -10.16 3.97 6.92
N GLU A 42 -10.34 3.17 7.99
CA GLU A 42 -10.52 3.69 9.35
C GLU A 42 -9.29 4.47 9.87
N GLN A 43 -8.11 4.23 9.32
CA GLN A 43 -6.86 4.88 9.67
C GLN A 43 -6.57 6.14 8.85
N VAL A 44 -7.47 6.55 7.95
CA VAL A 44 -7.31 7.73 7.09
C VAL A 44 -8.27 8.85 7.52
N ASN A 45 -7.78 10.08 7.57
CA ASN A 45 -8.57 11.29 7.64
C ASN A 45 -8.78 11.81 6.21
N ILE A 46 -10.04 11.99 5.82
CA ILE A 46 -10.41 12.44 4.49
C ILE A 46 -10.97 13.85 4.61
N THR A 47 -10.27 14.83 4.04
CA THR A 47 -10.73 16.22 3.97
C THR A 47 -11.26 16.51 2.57
N PRO A 48 -12.56 16.78 2.40
CA PRO A 48 -13.17 16.99 1.09
C PRO A 48 -12.57 18.18 0.34
N LYS A 49 -12.46 18.04 -0.99
CA LYS A 49 -12.20 19.16 -1.91
C LYS A 49 -13.25 19.12 -3.04
N PRO A 50 -14.02 20.19 -3.27
CA PRO A 50 -15.16 20.15 -4.20
C PRO A 50 -14.78 19.78 -5.65
N ASP A 51 -13.63 20.29 -6.14
CA ASP A 51 -13.23 20.20 -7.55
C ASP A 51 -11.96 19.36 -7.79
N ASP A 52 -11.43 18.74 -6.75
CA ASP A 52 -10.17 17.97 -6.79
C ASP A 52 -10.27 16.76 -5.86
N LEU A 53 -9.34 15.81 -5.98
CA LEU A 53 -9.26 14.70 -5.03
C LEU A 53 -9.16 15.23 -3.59
N PRO A 54 -9.79 14.54 -2.61
CA PRO A 54 -9.73 14.94 -1.22
C PRO A 54 -8.28 14.89 -0.72
N LEU A 55 -8.00 15.67 0.34
CA LEU A 55 -6.75 15.54 1.04
C LEU A 55 -6.83 14.33 1.98
N LEU A 56 -5.92 13.38 1.79
CA LEU A 56 -5.82 12.16 2.59
C LEU A 56 -4.64 12.28 3.55
N GLU A 57 -4.92 12.17 4.84
CA GLU A 57 -3.90 12.19 5.89
C GLU A 57 -3.99 10.92 6.73
N LEU A 58 -2.87 10.26 6.97
CA LEU A 58 -2.84 9.09 7.84
C LEU A 58 -2.99 9.52 9.30
N LYS A 59 -3.89 8.87 10.03
CA LYS A 59 -3.96 8.98 11.48
C LYS A 59 -2.69 8.40 12.09
N GLN A 60 -2.51 8.59 13.41
CA GLN A 60 -1.46 7.91 14.15
C GLN A 60 -1.51 6.41 13.85
N THR A 61 -0.40 5.87 13.35
CA THR A 61 -0.32 4.50 12.86
C THR A 61 -0.60 3.52 13.99
N ASP A 62 -1.61 2.68 13.80
CA ASP A 62 -1.90 1.54 14.66
C ASP A 62 -1.84 0.28 13.81
N PHE A 63 -0.61 -0.19 13.56
CA PHE A 63 -0.36 -1.33 12.70
C PHE A 63 -0.84 -2.65 13.31
N SER A 64 -1.07 -2.67 14.63
CA SER A 64 -1.56 -3.84 15.37
C SER A 64 -2.93 -4.27 14.88
N LYS A 65 -3.71 -3.30 14.37
CA LYS A 65 -5.00 -3.55 13.73
C LYS A 65 -4.92 -4.42 12.49
N TYR A 66 -3.77 -4.65 11.86
CA TYR A 66 -3.69 -5.53 10.68
C TYR A 66 -3.39 -7.00 11.03
N LEU A 67 -3.18 -7.33 12.31
CA LEU A 67 -2.79 -8.68 12.74
C LEU A 67 -3.96 -9.67 12.87
N PHE A 68 -5.20 -9.28 12.55
CA PHE A 68 -6.42 -10.07 12.85
C PHE A 68 -6.64 -11.33 11.98
N ASP A 69 -5.85 -11.57 10.93
CA ASP A 69 -6.04 -12.67 9.95
C ASP A 69 -4.72 -13.35 9.53
N LEU A 70 -3.75 -13.43 10.43
CA LEU A 70 -2.46 -14.04 10.10
C LEU A 70 -2.53 -15.57 9.98
N ASP A 71 -3.57 -16.21 10.51
CA ASP A 71 -3.69 -17.68 10.55
C ASP A 71 -3.75 -18.35 9.17
N ASP A 72 -4.26 -17.63 8.15
CA ASP A 72 -4.34 -18.13 6.77
C ASP A 72 -3.01 -17.96 6.00
N LEU A 73 -1.99 -17.36 6.63
CA LEU A 73 -0.66 -17.14 6.03
C LEU A 73 0.35 -18.19 6.45
N ASP A 74 1.36 -18.41 5.61
CA ASP A 74 2.51 -19.20 6.02
C ASP A 74 3.28 -18.52 7.17
N ARG A 75 4.05 -19.31 7.91
CA ARG A 75 4.73 -18.82 9.11
C ARG A 75 5.69 -17.67 8.82
N ASP A 76 6.34 -17.65 7.67
CA ASP A 76 7.30 -16.59 7.32
C ASP A 76 6.58 -15.27 7.04
N GLN A 77 5.41 -15.31 6.39
CA GLN A 77 4.53 -14.16 6.22
C GLN A 77 3.96 -13.69 7.55
N GLN A 78 3.52 -14.59 8.44
CA GLN A 78 3.07 -14.21 9.79
C GLN A 78 4.17 -13.44 10.53
N LEU A 79 5.39 -13.98 10.56
CA LEU A 79 6.55 -13.34 11.20
C LEU A 79 6.88 -11.99 10.56
N LEU A 80 6.73 -11.84 9.25
CA LEU A 80 6.91 -10.58 8.53
C LEU A 80 5.92 -9.51 9.02
N TRP A 81 4.63 -9.86 9.16
CA TRP A 81 3.60 -8.95 9.69
C TRP A 81 3.81 -8.61 11.17
N GLU A 82 4.12 -9.62 11.99
CA GLU A 82 4.42 -9.43 13.41
C GLU A 82 5.63 -8.50 13.62
N LEU A 83 6.71 -8.68 12.85
CA LEU A 83 7.88 -7.82 12.89
C LEU A 83 7.57 -6.40 12.39
N THR A 84 6.77 -6.26 11.32
CA THR A 84 6.35 -4.94 10.84
C THR A 84 5.64 -4.17 11.94
N ASN A 85 4.70 -4.83 12.65
CA ASN A 85 4.04 -4.22 13.79
C ASN A 85 5.03 -3.81 14.89
N ALA A 86 5.94 -4.72 15.26
CA ALA A 86 6.95 -4.44 16.28
C ALA A 86 7.87 -3.26 15.91
N LEU A 87 8.14 -3.05 14.61
CA LEU A 87 8.92 -1.92 14.13
C LEU A 87 8.14 -0.59 14.24
N PHE A 88 6.85 -0.58 13.89
CA PHE A 88 5.99 0.60 14.10
C PHE A 88 5.79 0.93 15.58
N GLU A 89 5.74 -0.08 16.46
CA GLU A 89 5.67 0.07 17.92
C GLU A 89 7.03 0.34 18.59
N ASN A 90 8.12 0.43 17.82
CA ASN A 90 9.48 0.62 18.32
C ASN A 90 9.93 -0.43 19.35
N ARG A 91 9.53 -1.70 19.14
CA ARG A 91 9.87 -2.86 19.99
C ARG A 91 10.46 -4.06 19.24
N PRO A 92 11.31 -3.89 18.19
CA PRO A 92 11.86 -5.01 17.44
C PRO A 92 12.77 -5.93 18.27
N LEU A 93 13.40 -5.39 19.33
CA LEU A 93 14.27 -6.15 20.23
C LEU A 93 13.52 -7.17 21.07
N ASP A 94 12.32 -6.82 21.53
CA ASP A 94 11.47 -7.71 22.31
C ASP A 94 10.83 -8.76 21.41
N TRP A 95 10.37 -8.36 20.22
CA TRP A 95 9.88 -9.32 19.22
C TRP A 95 10.94 -10.37 18.87
N LEU A 96 12.20 -9.96 18.65
CA LEU A 96 13.28 -10.90 18.35
C LEU A 96 13.57 -11.84 19.53
N ARG A 97 13.41 -11.35 20.77
CA ARG A 97 13.56 -12.18 21.98
C ARG A 97 12.45 -13.23 22.06
N ASP A 98 11.21 -12.84 21.75
CA ASP A 98 10.06 -13.74 21.68
C ASP A 98 10.20 -14.77 20.56
N LEU A 99 10.74 -14.38 19.39
CA LEU A 99 11.02 -15.27 18.27
C LEU A 99 11.95 -16.43 18.67
N VAL A 100 13.05 -16.13 19.36
CA VAL A 100 14.04 -17.15 19.71
C VAL A 100 13.68 -17.94 20.96
N LYS A 101 12.85 -17.39 21.86
CA LYS A 101 12.50 -17.96 23.17
C LYS A 101 12.15 -19.46 23.15
N PRO A 102 11.38 -20.01 22.18
CA PRO A 102 11.06 -21.44 22.16
C PRO A 102 12.29 -22.35 22.07
N GLY A 103 13.37 -21.91 21.41
CA GLY A 103 14.59 -22.72 21.26
C GLY A 103 15.54 -22.67 22.47
N LEU A 104 15.22 -21.91 23.52
CA LEU A 104 16.12 -21.68 24.65
C LEU A 104 16.39 -22.96 25.44
N GLU A 105 15.34 -23.66 25.86
CA GLU A 105 15.48 -24.83 26.75
C GLU A 105 16.16 -26.00 26.05
N ASP A 106 15.89 -26.20 24.76
CA ASP A 106 16.57 -27.20 23.93
C ASP A 106 18.07 -26.89 23.81
N THR A 107 18.42 -25.62 23.56
CA THR A 107 19.82 -25.19 23.46
C THR A 107 20.54 -25.30 24.80
N LEU A 108 19.89 -24.93 25.91
CA LEU A 108 20.42 -25.16 27.25
C LEU A 108 20.69 -26.65 27.52
N GLY A 109 19.75 -27.52 27.12
CA GLY A 109 19.90 -28.96 27.26
C GLY A 109 21.08 -29.51 26.46
N GLN A 110 21.28 -29.03 25.22
CA GLN A 110 22.41 -29.41 24.37
C GLN A 110 23.75 -28.93 24.96
N PHE A 111 23.85 -27.65 25.33
CA PHE A 111 25.08 -27.07 25.86
C PHE A 111 25.48 -27.70 27.19
N ARG A 112 24.53 -27.98 28.10
CA ARG A 112 24.82 -28.66 29.37
C ARG A 112 25.36 -30.08 29.18
N LYS A 113 24.88 -30.80 28.16
CA LYS A 113 25.37 -32.14 27.82
C LYS A 113 26.75 -32.09 27.17
N GLN A 114 27.01 -31.11 26.32
CA GLN A 114 28.27 -30.98 25.58
C GLN A 114 29.39 -30.38 26.43
N TYR A 115 29.06 -29.45 27.33
CA TYR A 115 30.01 -28.65 28.11
C TYR A 115 29.76 -28.77 29.61
N THR A 116 29.55 -29.99 30.10
CA THR A 116 29.14 -30.28 31.50
C THR A 116 30.10 -29.71 32.55
N ASN A 117 31.38 -29.52 32.20
CA ASN A 117 32.40 -29.01 33.11
C ASN A 117 32.55 -27.48 33.08
N ASP A 118 31.82 -26.75 32.24
CA ASP A 118 31.89 -25.29 32.15
C ASP A 118 30.56 -24.63 32.55
N PRO A 119 30.43 -24.11 33.79
CA PRO A 119 29.20 -23.46 34.24
C PRO A 119 28.87 -22.19 33.45
N PHE A 120 29.85 -21.54 32.83
CA PHE A 120 29.64 -20.34 32.01
C PHE A 120 28.99 -20.65 30.66
N SER A 121 28.95 -21.92 30.22
CA SER A 121 28.15 -22.33 29.05
C SER A 121 26.67 -21.94 29.18
N THR A 122 26.10 -22.12 30.37
CA THR A 122 24.70 -21.77 30.67
C THR A 122 24.52 -20.24 30.69
N VAL A 123 25.48 -19.52 31.27
CA VAL A 123 25.50 -18.03 31.27
C VAL A 123 25.50 -17.53 29.83
N PHE A 124 26.38 -18.08 28.99
CA PHE A 124 26.53 -17.70 27.61
C PHE A 124 25.26 -17.94 26.81
N VAL A 125 24.59 -19.09 26.97
CA VAL A 125 23.30 -19.36 26.30
C VAL A 125 22.25 -18.33 26.71
N TYR A 126 22.13 -17.98 27.99
CA TYR A 126 21.20 -16.92 28.39
C TYR A 126 21.54 -15.56 27.76
N LEU A 127 22.83 -15.19 27.69
CA LEU A 127 23.24 -13.96 27.00
C LEU A 127 22.90 -13.98 25.51
N ALA A 128 23.11 -15.13 24.84
CA ALA A 128 22.82 -15.33 23.42
C ALA A 128 21.32 -15.28 23.09
N TYR A 129 20.45 -15.49 24.07
CA TYR A 129 18.99 -15.35 23.96
C TYR A 129 18.46 -14.04 24.56
N GLY A 130 19.36 -13.10 24.89
CA GLY A 130 19.00 -11.80 25.45
C GLY A 130 18.40 -11.85 26.87
N GLN A 131 18.53 -12.98 27.58
CA GLN A 131 18.02 -13.21 28.94
C GLN A 131 19.01 -12.70 29.99
N ARG A 132 19.25 -11.38 30.01
CA ARG A 132 20.30 -10.73 30.83
C ARG A 132 20.15 -11.00 32.33
N GLU A 133 18.93 -10.96 32.86
CA GLU A 133 18.69 -11.20 34.29
C GLU A 133 19.07 -12.64 34.68
N ARG A 134 18.59 -13.64 33.92
CA ARG A 134 18.95 -15.05 34.14
C ARG A 134 20.46 -15.27 33.96
N ALA A 135 21.08 -14.65 32.96
CA ALA A 135 22.52 -14.73 32.75
C ALA A 135 23.31 -14.16 33.94
N SER A 136 22.90 -13.01 34.47
CA SER A 136 23.51 -12.39 35.65
C SER A 136 23.43 -13.29 36.88
N ASP A 137 22.26 -13.91 37.12
CA ASP A 137 22.06 -14.81 38.24
C ASP A 137 22.93 -16.07 38.15
N GLU A 138 23.05 -16.68 36.97
CA GLU A 138 23.93 -17.83 36.80
C GLU A 138 25.41 -17.45 36.89
N ALA A 139 25.83 -16.28 36.39
CA ALA A 139 27.21 -15.81 36.53
C ALA A 139 27.58 -15.64 38.02
N ARG A 140 26.64 -15.11 38.82
CA ARG A 140 26.77 -15.00 40.27
C ARG A 140 26.87 -16.37 40.95
N ARG A 141 26.04 -17.36 40.55
CA ARG A 141 26.13 -18.73 41.08
C ARG A 141 27.43 -19.45 40.69
N ALA A 142 27.96 -19.14 39.52
CA ALA A 142 29.27 -19.63 39.06
C ALA A 142 30.46 -18.93 39.75
N GLY A 143 30.21 -17.96 40.64
CA GLY A 143 31.22 -17.28 41.44
C GLY A 143 31.82 -16.02 40.79
N ASP A 144 31.36 -15.59 39.61
CA ASP A 144 31.86 -14.38 38.95
C ASP A 144 30.92 -13.19 39.19
N PHE A 145 31.05 -12.59 40.37
CA PHE A 145 30.28 -11.42 40.78
C PHE A 145 30.53 -10.19 39.91
N LYS A 146 31.75 -10.03 39.36
CA LYS A 146 32.09 -8.92 38.47
C LYS A 146 31.33 -9.06 37.16
N LEU A 147 31.40 -10.23 36.52
CA LEU A 147 30.66 -10.50 35.30
C LEU A 147 29.15 -10.35 35.52
N SER A 148 28.60 -10.90 36.59
CA SER A 148 27.19 -10.74 36.97
C SER A 148 26.78 -9.26 37.04
N MET A 149 27.57 -8.44 37.72
CA MET A 149 27.33 -7.01 37.83
C MET A 149 27.30 -6.33 36.46
N TYR A 150 28.26 -6.60 35.58
CA TYR A 150 28.30 -5.99 34.24
C TYR A 150 27.16 -6.46 33.35
N ILE A 151 26.77 -7.74 33.42
CA ILE A 151 25.60 -8.26 32.69
C ILE A 151 24.35 -7.47 33.09
N SER A 152 24.12 -7.30 34.39
CA SER A 152 22.95 -6.56 34.89
C SER A 152 22.94 -5.10 34.39
N HIS A 153 24.09 -4.42 34.44
CA HIS A 153 24.19 -3.04 33.98
C HIS A 153 24.09 -2.87 32.46
N SER A 154 24.46 -3.90 31.67
CA SER A 154 24.34 -3.88 30.20
C SER A 154 22.91 -3.74 29.70
N ALA A 155 21.91 -3.94 30.57
CA ALA A 155 20.51 -3.68 30.25
C ALA A 155 20.18 -2.19 30.07
N THR A 156 20.91 -1.31 30.74
CA THR A 156 20.57 0.13 30.84
C THR A 156 21.70 1.04 30.40
N LYS A 157 22.94 0.54 30.31
CA LYS A 157 24.13 1.31 30.00
C LYS A 157 24.91 0.66 28.86
N ASP A 158 25.45 1.49 27.97
CA ASP A 158 26.51 1.06 27.07
C ASP A 158 27.80 0.90 27.88
N LEU A 159 28.27 -0.34 27.97
CA LEU A 159 29.48 -0.71 28.71
C LEU A 159 30.65 -1.06 27.79
N ARG A 160 30.49 -1.00 26.47
CA ARG A 160 31.44 -1.61 25.51
C ARG A 160 32.85 -1.10 25.69
N ALA A 161 33.05 0.22 25.70
CA ALA A 161 34.37 0.82 25.84
C ALA A 161 35.05 0.39 27.16
N MET A 162 34.30 0.43 28.27
CA MET A 162 34.78 -0.02 29.58
C MET A 162 35.12 -1.51 29.57
N MET A 163 34.29 -2.35 28.94
CA MET A 163 34.52 -3.80 28.89
C MET A 163 35.75 -4.14 28.05
N LYS A 164 36.00 -3.44 26.95
CA LYS A 164 37.21 -3.62 26.15
C LYS A 164 38.47 -3.30 26.97
N GLU A 165 38.48 -2.17 27.67
CA GLU A 165 39.58 -1.81 28.56
C GLU A 165 39.78 -2.87 29.67
N GLN A 166 38.68 -3.35 30.26
CA GLN A 166 38.73 -4.37 31.31
C GLN A 166 39.29 -5.71 30.79
N ILE A 167 38.91 -6.13 29.58
CA ILE A 167 39.44 -7.33 28.92
C ILE A 167 40.94 -7.16 28.65
N GLU A 168 41.39 -6.00 28.16
CA GLU A 168 42.81 -5.73 27.95
C GLU A 168 43.62 -5.81 29.25
N ILE A 169 43.06 -5.32 30.37
CA ILE A 169 43.68 -5.44 31.68
C ILE A 169 43.82 -6.91 32.07
N PHE A 170 42.76 -7.71 31.94
CA PHE A 170 42.83 -9.15 32.25
C PHE A 170 43.85 -9.88 31.39
N GLN A 171 43.95 -9.56 30.10
CA GLN A 171 44.93 -10.14 29.19
C GLN A 171 46.38 -9.81 29.56
N LYS A 172 46.62 -8.63 30.14
CA LYS A 172 47.96 -8.19 30.60
C LYS A 172 48.32 -8.75 31.98
N THR A 173 47.33 -9.11 32.80
CA THR A 173 47.55 -9.73 34.12
C THR A 173 47.92 -11.22 33.96
N PRO A 174 49.10 -11.65 34.42
CA PRO A 174 49.51 -13.05 34.32
C PRO A 174 48.53 -13.99 35.05
N GLY A 175 48.15 -15.10 34.41
CA GLY A 175 47.31 -16.15 35.00
C GLY A 175 45.81 -15.90 34.90
N GLU A 176 45.35 -14.66 35.09
CA GLU A 176 43.91 -14.37 35.21
C GLU A 176 43.12 -14.72 33.95
N TRP A 177 43.47 -14.16 32.78
CA TRP A 177 42.72 -14.41 31.54
C TRP A 177 43.00 -15.78 30.90
N SER A 178 44.20 -16.30 31.07
CA SER A 178 44.59 -17.63 30.55
C SER A 178 43.87 -18.77 31.25
N GLU A 179 43.47 -18.59 32.51
CA GLU A 179 42.73 -19.58 33.30
C GLU A 179 41.22 -19.54 33.04
N TYR A 180 40.70 -18.51 32.35
CA TYR A 180 39.28 -18.42 32.06
C TYR A 180 38.87 -19.48 31.04
N SER A 181 37.76 -20.16 31.33
CA SER A 181 37.14 -21.08 30.39
C SER A 181 36.70 -20.36 29.12
N GLU A 182 36.53 -21.13 28.05
CA GLU A 182 36.09 -20.59 26.76
C GLU A 182 34.79 -19.79 26.89
N PHE A 183 33.79 -20.33 27.58
CA PHE A 183 32.51 -19.66 27.73
C PHE A 183 32.57 -18.46 28.66
N ARG A 184 33.42 -18.49 29.68
CA ARG A 184 33.64 -17.31 30.52
C ARG A 184 34.17 -16.14 29.69
N LYS A 185 35.17 -16.39 28.83
CA LYS A 185 35.68 -15.38 27.89
C LYS A 185 34.59 -14.90 26.92
N LYS A 186 33.81 -15.83 26.33
CA LYS A 186 32.69 -15.47 25.44
C LYS A 186 31.71 -14.52 26.14
N CYS A 187 31.33 -14.76 27.39
CA CYS A 187 30.44 -13.87 28.14
C CYS A 187 30.98 -12.44 28.26
N TRP A 188 32.28 -12.28 28.55
CA TRP A 188 32.92 -10.96 28.60
C TRP A 188 32.89 -10.25 27.25
N TYR A 189 33.24 -10.96 26.16
CA TYR A 189 33.20 -10.38 24.81
C TYR A 189 31.79 -10.00 24.34
N VAL A 190 30.76 -10.77 24.72
CA VAL A 190 29.35 -10.42 24.40
C VAL A 190 28.96 -9.07 25.00
N ILE A 191 29.32 -8.81 26.26
CA ILE A 191 29.02 -7.53 26.92
C ILE A 191 29.87 -6.40 26.33
N ALA A 192 31.09 -6.72 25.87
CA ALA A 192 31.94 -5.78 25.13
C ALA A 192 31.44 -5.47 23.72
N GLY A 193 30.38 -6.15 23.25
CA GLY A 193 29.85 -5.99 21.89
C GLY A 193 30.80 -6.53 20.81
N GLU A 194 31.72 -7.43 21.18
CA GLU A 194 32.67 -8.02 20.24
C GLU A 194 32.20 -9.41 19.83
N PHE A 195 31.86 -9.53 18.55
CA PHE A 195 31.32 -10.75 17.95
C PHE A 195 32.27 -11.26 16.86
N GLY A 196 32.25 -12.58 16.61
CA GLY A 196 33.17 -13.24 15.67
C GLY A 196 34.47 -13.74 16.33
N LEU A 197 35.56 -13.82 15.56
CA LEU A 197 36.87 -14.28 16.06
C LEU A 197 37.54 -13.16 16.88
N VAL A 198 37.69 -13.40 18.19
CA VAL A 198 38.25 -12.45 19.16
C VAL A 198 39.63 -12.88 19.69
N GLU A 199 39.96 -14.17 19.64
CA GLU A 199 41.29 -14.72 19.92
C GLU A 199 41.64 -15.81 18.90
N THR A 200 42.90 -16.28 18.85
CA THR A 200 43.43 -17.24 17.85
C THR A 200 42.52 -18.43 17.55
N ASN A 201 41.74 -18.91 18.52
CA ASN A 201 40.79 -20.02 18.33
C ASN A 201 39.38 -19.76 18.91
N LEU A 202 39.09 -18.54 19.36
CA LEU A 202 37.84 -18.21 20.06
C LEU A 202 36.90 -17.42 19.15
N VAL A 203 35.81 -18.06 18.70
CA VAL A 203 34.73 -17.39 17.96
C VAL A 203 33.50 -17.26 18.87
N VAL A 204 33.13 -16.03 19.20
CA VAL A 204 32.03 -15.76 20.15
C VAL A 204 30.69 -16.31 19.64
N THR A 205 30.45 -16.21 18.33
CA THR A 205 29.19 -16.57 17.66
C THR A 205 29.09 -18.04 17.25
N GLU A 206 30.07 -18.86 17.61
CA GLU A 206 30.09 -20.27 17.21
C GLU A 206 29.06 -21.11 17.97
N GLY A 207 28.37 -22.00 17.24
CA GLY A 207 27.37 -22.90 17.81
C GLY A 207 26.04 -22.23 18.18
N ILE A 208 25.88 -20.95 17.85
CA ILE A 208 24.66 -20.17 18.08
C ILE A 208 23.87 -20.03 16.77
N SER A 209 22.54 -20.07 16.87
CA SER A 209 21.66 -19.87 15.73
C SER A 209 21.80 -18.46 15.16
N TRP A 210 21.60 -18.29 13.86
CA TRP A 210 21.78 -17.00 13.20
C TRP A 210 20.78 -15.95 13.73
N GLN A 211 19.59 -16.36 14.16
CA GLN A 211 18.58 -15.47 14.76
C GLN A 211 19.11 -14.89 16.08
N CYS A 212 19.70 -15.74 16.93
CA CYS A 212 20.33 -15.30 18.18
C CYS A 212 21.56 -14.42 17.91
N ILE A 213 22.36 -14.70 16.88
CA ILE A 213 23.50 -13.86 16.51
C ILE A 213 23.04 -12.44 16.14
N ILE A 214 22.01 -12.31 15.30
CA ILE A 214 21.40 -11.01 14.99
C ILE A 214 20.89 -10.34 16.27
N GLY A 215 20.23 -11.11 17.14
CA GLY A 215 19.78 -10.64 18.45
C GLY A 215 20.91 -10.10 19.31
N MET A 216 22.04 -10.81 19.39
CA MET A 216 23.20 -10.37 20.14
C MET A 216 23.74 -9.03 19.62
N HIS A 217 23.85 -8.86 18.29
CA HIS A 217 24.25 -7.58 17.71
C HIS A 217 23.25 -6.47 18.06
N LEU A 218 21.95 -6.73 18.04
CA LEU A 218 20.94 -5.71 18.33
C LEU A 218 20.79 -5.40 19.83
N TRP A 219 20.80 -6.41 20.70
CA TRP A 219 20.62 -6.23 22.13
C TRP A 219 21.82 -5.54 22.76
N TYR A 220 23.04 -5.95 22.42
CA TYR A 220 24.27 -5.37 22.98
C TYR A 220 24.85 -4.24 22.09
N SER A 221 24.11 -3.86 21.04
CA SER A 221 24.04 -2.58 20.29
C SER A 221 23.90 -1.26 21.08
N PRO A 222 24.77 -0.22 21.06
CA PRO A 222 24.34 1.11 21.49
C PRO A 222 23.35 1.74 20.51
N SER A 223 23.44 1.36 19.24
CA SER A 223 22.46 1.70 18.21
C SER A 223 21.65 0.44 17.86
N ALA A 224 20.33 0.56 17.75
CA ALA A 224 19.47 -0.52 17.24
C ALA A 224 19.65 -0.66 15.72
N SER A 225 20.88 -0.92 15.27
CA SER A 225 21.28 -1.00 13.87
C SER A 225 22.00 -2.32 13.60
N LEU A 226 21.82 -2.83 12.38
CA LEU A 226 22.54 -4.00 11.87
C LEU A 226 23.83 -3.64 11.13
N ALA A 227 24.28 -2.38 11.16
CA ALA A 227 25.51 -1.98 10.48
C ALA A 227 26.73 -2.81 10.92
N GLU A 228 26.95 -2.96 12.23
CA GLU A 228 28.05 -3.77 12.78
C GLU A 228 27.93 -5.24 12.36
N TYR A 229 26.72 -5.79 12.44
CA TYR A 229 26.45 -7.15 11.97
C TYR A 229 26.82 -7.32 10.49
N ASN A 230 26.39 -6.39 9.64
CA ASN A 230 26.67 -6.44 8.22
C ASN A 230 28.17 -6.33 7.92
N GLU A 231 28.92 -5.48 8.65
CA GLU A 231 30.38 -5.44 8.53
C GLU A 231 31.04 -6.77 8.87
N THR A 232 30.60 -7.46 9.94
CA THR A 232 31.15 -8.80 10.26
C THR A 232 30.84 -9.86 9.22
N ARG A 233 29.82 -9.64 8.38
CA ARG A 233 29.36 -10.56 7.34
C ARG A 233 29.88 -10.21 5.95
N ARG A 234 30.48 -9.03 5.76
CA ARG A 234 31.06 -8.64 4.47
C ARG A 234 32.22 -9.57 4.12
N VAL A 235 32.22 -10.04 2.88
CA VAL A 235 33.35 -10.76 2.29
C VAL A 235 34.21 -9.74 1.55
N PRO A 236 35.32 -9.27 2.12
CA PRO A 236 36.21 -8.35 1.42
C PRO A 236 36.92 -9.06 0.26
N VAL A 237 37.42 -8.27 -0.71
CA VAL A 237 38.15 -8.76 -1.89
C VAL A 237 39.39 -9.58 -1.52
N ASN A 238 40.02 -9.28 -0.38
CA ASN A 238 41.12 -10.04 0.22
C ASN A 238 40.83 -10.31 1.71
N PRO A 239 40.10 -11.38 2.06
CA PRO A 239 39.76 -11.66 3.45
C PRO A 239 40.99 -12.13 4.22
N ASN A 240 41.20 -11.56 5.40
CA ASN A 240 42.22 -12.07 6.30
C ASN A 240 41.75 -13.40 6.94
N LEU A 241 42.69 -14.15 7.54
CA LEU A 241 42.40 -15.45 8.13
C LEU A 241 41.33 -15.37 9.24
N SER A 242 41.28 -14.27 9.98
CA SER A 242 40.31 -14.06 11.07
C SER A 242 38.88 -13.87 10.56
N GLN A 243 38.71 -13.09 9.49
CA GLN A 243 37.42 -12.91 8.81
C GLN A 243 36.93 -14.22 8.19
N MET A 244 37.80 -14.95 7.50
CA MET A 244 37.46 -16.26 6.94
C MET A 244 37.00 -17.25 8.02
N THR A 245 37.69 -17.26 9.17
CA THR A 245 37.36 -18.14 10.29
C THR A 245 36.02 -17.77 10.91
N THR A 246 35.76 -16.46 11.09
CA THR A 246 34.49 -15.94 11.58
C THR A 246 33.33 -16.33 10.66
N LEU A 247 33.47 -16.10 9.35
CA LEU A 247 32.43 -16.42 8.37
C LEU A 247 32.13 -17.93 8.30
N LYS A 248 33.14 -18.79 8.44
CA LYS A 248 32.98 -20.24 8.42
C LYS A 248 32.33 -20.80 9.69
N ARG A 249 32.62 -20.22 10.86
CA ARG A 249 32.17 -20.73 12.17
C ARG A 249 30.92 -20.03 12.71
N THR A 250 30.41 -19.01 12.00
CA THR A 250 29.21 -18.26 12.38
C THR A 250 28.04 -18.61 11.47
N ALA A 251 26.90 -18.98 12.07
CA ALA A 251 25.70 -19.30 11.31
C ALA A 251 25.23 -18.11 10.46
N ALA A 252 24.75 -18.41 9.26
CA ALA A 252 24.29 -17.43 8.29
C ALA A 252 22.76 -17.41 8.22
N PRO A 253 22.12 -16.24 8.07
CA PRO A 253 20.71 -16.14 7.76
C PRO A 253 20.42 -16.70 6.37
N ASP A 254 19.22 -17.24 6.20
CA ASP A 254 18.69 -17.50 4.87
C ASP A 254 18.32 -16.16 4.21
N LYS A 255 18.83 -15.92 3.01
CA LYS A 255 18.55 -14.70 2.24
C LYS A 255 17.10 -14.63 1.78
N GLN A 256 16.42 -15.77 1.64
CA GLN A 256 15.01 -15.83 1.27
C GLN A 256 14.06 -15.57 2.46
N CYS A 257 14.59 -15.54 3.68
CA CYS A 257 13.80 -15.29 4.87
C CYS A 257 13.22 -13.87 4.87
N LEU A 258 11.90 -13.76 4.77
CA LEU A 258 11.19 -12.48 4.60
C LEU A 258 11.41 -11.53 5.80
N TRP A 259 11.27 -12.02 7.03
CA TRP A 259 11.46 -11.15 8.21
C TRP A 259 12.91 -10.69 8.36
N TYR A 260 13.90 -11.50 7.93
CA TYR A 260 15.30 -11.07 7.92
C TYR A 260 15.52 -9.96 6.90
N GLN A 261 14.94 -10.09 5.70
CA GLN A 261 14.97 -9.03 4.69
C GLN A 261 14.32 -7.74 5.22
N LEU A 262 13.18 -7.82 5.90
CA LEU A 262 12.52 -6.66 6.52
C LEU A 262 13.39 -6.00 7.59
N LEU A 263 14.04 -6.81 8.44
CA LEU A 263 14.93 -6.28 9.47
C LEU A 263 16.14 -5.55 8.86
N GLN A 264 16.71 -6.08 7.79
CA GLN A 264 17.77 -5.43 7.01
C GLN A 264 17.27 -4.14 6.34
N TRP A 265 16.10 -4.18 5.72
CA TRP A 265 15.48 -3.02 5.10
C TRP A 265 15.24 -1.87 6.09
N TRP A 266 14.87 -2.22 7.32
CA TRP A 266 14.52 -1.22 8.33
C TRP A 266 15.73 -0.68 9.11
N LEU A 267 16.62 -1.57 9.57
CA LEU A 267 17.69 -1.29 10.54
C LEU A 267 19.12 -1.49 9.98
N GLY A 268 19.26 -2.03 8.77
CA GLY A 268 20.51 -2.49 8.18
C GLY A 268 20.74 -1.97 6.78
N ASP A 269 20.98 -2.89 5.83
CA ASP A 269 21.21 -2.59 4.42
C ASP A 269 19.92 -2.82 3.60
N PRO A 270 19.26 -1.75 3.11
CA PRO A 270 18.06 -1.85 2.28
C PRO A 270 18.26 -2.67 1.00
N GLY A 271 19.49 -2.77 0.48
CA GLY A 271 19.80 -3.55 -0.72
C GLY A 271 19.67 -5.07 -0.54
N MET A 272 19.52 -5.55 0.69
CA MET A 272 19.28 -6.96 0.98
C MET A 272 17.83 -7.39 0.82
N ALA A 273 16.90 -6.43 0.70
CA ALA A 273 15.48 -6.74 0.57
C ALA A 273 15.07 -6.96 -0.90
N HIS A 274 14.41 -8.08 -1.15
CA HIS A 274 13.80 -8.40 -2.43
C HIS A 274 12.30 -8.13 -2.33
N LEU A 275 11.91 -6.85 -2.40
CA LEU A 275 10.53 -6.41 -2.16
C LEU A 275 9.50 -7.16 -3.02
N ASP A 276 9.83 -7.53 -4.26
CA ASP A 276 8.95 -8.31 -5.16
C ASP A 276 8.55 -9.69 -4.61
N SER A 277 9.27 -10.20 -3.61
CA SER A 277 8.94 -11.47 -2.94
C SER A 277 7.97 -11.32 -1.77
N TRP A 278 7.66 -10.08 -1.35
CA TRP A 278 6.83 -9.80 -0.19
C TRP A 278 5.34 -9.79 -0.56
N PRO A 279 4.43 -10.00 0.41
CA PRO A 279 3.00 -9.84 0.18
C PRO A 279 2.66 -8.42 -0.31
N LEU A 280 1.94 -8.33 -1.43
CA LEU A 280 1.64 -7.05 -2.07
C LEU A 280 0.79 -6.12 -1.20
N ASP A 281 -0.09 -6.69 -0.37
CA ASP A 281 -0.89 -5.91 0.57
C ASP A 281 -0.03 -5.24 1.66
N LEU A 282 1.01 -5.93 2.14
CA LEU A 282 2.01 -5.33 3.03
C LEU A 282 2.79 -4.22 2.32
N LEU A 283 3.25 -4.47 1.10
CA LEU A 283 4.00 -3.48 0.31
C LEU A 283 3.17 -2.23 0.04
N PHE A 284 1.88 -2.38 -0.25
CA PHE A 284 0.95 -1.26 -0.37
C PHE A 284 0.91 -0.43 0.91
N LEU A 285 0.69 -1.06 2.07
CA LEU A 285 0.66 -0.35 3.35
C LEU A 285 2.00 0.35 3.62
N LEU A 286 3.13 -0.33 3.43
CA LEU A 286 4.45 0.27 3.61
C LEU A 286 4.70 1.44 2.66
N SER A 287 4.21 1.38 1.42
CA SER A 287 4.33 2.47 0.45
C SER A 287 3.57 3.71 0.89
N VAL A 288 2.42 3.51 1.55
CA VAL A 288 1.60 4.61 2.07
C VAL A 288 2.13 5.15 3.39
N TYR A 289 2.50 4.30 4.35
CA TYR A 289 2.97 4.72 5.68
C TYR A 289 4.42 5.21 5.68
N LEU A 290 5.27 4.76 4.74
CA LEU A 290 6.70 5.09 4.68
C LEU A 290 7.12 5.58 3.27
N PRO A 291 6.50 6.66 2.77
CA PRO A 291 6.74 7.16 1.40
C PRO A 291 8.20 7.58 1.15
N ASP A 292 8.94 7.96 2.20
CA ASP A 292 10.36 8.31 2.10
C ASP A 292 11.25 7.10 1.79
N ARG A 293 10.81 5.90 2.21
CA ARG A 293 11.56 4.64 2.02
C ARG A 293 11.16 3.91 0.74
N ILE A 294 9.88 3.97 0.37
CA ILE A 294 9.36 3.40 -0.88
C ILE A 294 8.88 4.57 -1.75
N GLN A 295 9.76 5.06 -2.61
CA GLN A 295 9.52 6.27 -3.41
C GLN A 295 8.74 6.01 -4.71
N ASP A 296 8.52 4.73 -5.05
CA ASP A 296 7.80 4.33 -6.26
C ASP A 296 6.36 3.97 -5.92
N ASP A 297 5.42 4.56 -6.67
CA ASP A 297 3.99 4.25 -6.58
C ASP A 297 3.68 2.85 -7.17
N ALA A 298 4.67 2.14 -7.71
CA ALA A 298 4.52 0.82 -8.34
C ALA A 298 3.71 -0.19 -7.50
N PHE A 299 3.94 -0.28 -6.19
CA PHE A 299 3.18 -1.22 -5.34
C PHE A 299 1.74 -0.75 -5.07
N ILE A 300 1.50 0.56 -5.05
CA ILE A 300 0.15 1.13 -4.99
C ILE A 300 -0.60 0.80 -6.30
N GLU A 301 0.06 0.97 -7.43
CA GLU A 301 -0.49 0.64 -8.76
C GLU A 301 -0.79 -0.86 -8.88
N GLN A 302 0.13 -1.73 -8.47
CA GLN A 302 -0.06 -3.17 -8.47
C GLN A 302 -1.20 -3.61 -7.54
N TRP A 303 -1.28 -3.04 -6.33
CA TRP A 303 -2.34 -3.39 -5.37
C TRP A 303 -3.72 -3.00 -5.89
N ARG A 304 -3.85 -1.81 -6.47
CA ARG A 304 -5.07 -1.38 -7.15
C ARG A 304 -5.46 -2.34 -8.28
N ASP A 305 -4.53 -2.71 -9.14
CA ASP A 305 -4.82 -3.64 -10.24
C ASP A 305 -5.24 -5.02 -9.72
N GLU A 306 -4.71 -5.48 -8.57
CA GLU A 306 -5.17 -6.69 -7.89
C GLU A 306 -6.58 -6.54 -7.30
N LEU A 307 -6.92 -5.38 -6.71
CA LEU A 307 -8.27 -5.09 -6.24
C LEU A 307 -9.29 -5.10 -7.38
N GLU A 308 -8.94 -4.54 -8.55
CA GLU A 308 -9.78 -4.60 -9.75
C GLU A 308 -9.99 -6.05 -10.22
N LYS A 309 -8.96 -6.89 -10.23
CA LYS A 309 -9.09 -8.33 -10.57
C LYS A 309 -9.96 -9.11 -9.58
N MET A 310 -10.02 -8.65 -8.33
CA MET A 310 -10.83 -9.20 -7.25
C MET A 310 -12.26 -8.65 -7.23
N ASP A 311 -12.66 -7.84 -8.22
CA ASP A 311 -13.99 -7.23 -8.29
C ASP A 311 -14.31 -6.32 -7.08
N LYS A 312 -13.26 -5.66 -6.56
CA LYS A 312 -13.32 -4.70 -5.44
C LYS A 312 -13.03 -3.29 -5.96
N VAL A 313 -13.77 -2.86 -6.99
CA VAL A 313 -13.50 -1.63 -7.75
C VAL A 313 -13.61 -0.38 -6.89
N GLU A 314 -14.55 -0.32 -5.93
CA GLU A 314 -14.66 0.80 -4.98
C GLU A 314 -13.39 0.92 -4.12
N TRP A 315 -12.84 -0.20 -3.67
CA TRP A 315 -11.57 -0.19 -2.94
C TRP A 315 -10.39 0.18 -3.83
N ALA A 316 -10.39 -0.23 -5.10
CA ALA A 316 -9.40 0.20 -6.07
C ALA A 316 -9.47 1.72 -6.30
N LEU A 317 -10.66 2.30 -6.37
CA LEU A 317 -10.88 3.75 -6.44
C LEU A 317 -10.32 4.45 -5.19
N PHE A 318 -10.59 3.93 -3.99
CA PHE A 318 -10.02 4.48 -2.75
C PHE A 318 -8.49 4.41 -2.73
N ALA A 319 -7.90 3.25 -3.05
CA ALA A 319 -6.46 3.07 -3.11
C ALA A 319 -5.79 3.98 -4.18
N SER A 320 -6.49 4.28 -5.28
CA SER A 320 -5.99 5.14 -6.36
C SER A 320 -5.83 6.60 -5.99
N GLN A 321 -6.39 7.03 -4.84
CA GLN A 321 -6.23 8.38 -4.34
C GLN A 321 -4.87 8.59 -3.65
N PHE A 322 -4.12 7.52 -3.39
CA PHE A 322 -2.77 7.55 -2.82
C PHE A 322 -1.69 7.55 -3.92
N GLY A 323 -0.49 8.02 -3.57
CA GLY A 323 0.63 8.19 -4.48
C GLY A 323 0.78 9.64 -4.98
N LYS A 324 1.53 9.84 -6.06
CA LYS A 324 1.76 11.18 -6.62
C LYS A 324 0.45 11.80 -7.13
N LYS A 325 0.15 13.02 -6.70
CA LYS A 325 -1.11 13.74 -6.95
C LYS A 325 -1.52 13.73 -8.44
N ASP A 326 -0.57 14.02 -9.34
CA ASP A 326 -0.85 14.09 -10.78
C ASP A 326 -1.31 12.74 -11.35
N LYS A 327 -0.72 11.64 -10.89
CA LYS A 327 -1.10 10.28 -11.30
C LYS A 327 -2.40 9.80 -10.67
N ALA A 328 -2.64 10.18 -9.41
CA ALA A 328 -3.81 9.75 -8.65
C ALA A 328 -5.10 10.22 -9.33
N ALA A 329 -5.17 11.50 -9.72
CA ALA A 329 -6.35 12.07 -10.38
C ALA A 329 -6.67 11.37 -11.71
N ASP A 330 -5.66 11.19 -12.56
CA ASP A 330 -5.82 10.52 -13.85
C ASP A 330 -6.28 9.08 -13.68
N ARG A 331 -5.76 8.38 -12.67
CA ARG A 331 -6.16 7.00 -12.41
C ARG A 331 -7.59 6.90 -11.89
N VAL A 332 -7.99 7.74 -10.94
CA VAL A 332 -9.37 7.75 -10.44
C VAL A 332 -10.34 7.99 -11.60
N LYS A 333 -10.07 8.96 -12.47
CA LYS A 333 -10.88 9.21 -13.67
C LYS A 333 -10.92 8.00 -14.61
N TYR A 334 -9.78 7.32 -14.80
CA TYR A 334 -9.71 6.11 -15.60
C TYR A 334 -10.58 4.98 -15.04
N ILE A 335 -10.53 4.70 -13.74
CA ILE A 335 -11.34 3.63 -13.13
C ILE A 335 -12.81 4.03 -13.10
N LEU A 336 -13.15 5.30 -12.81
CA LEU A 336 -14.55 5.75 -12.87
C LEU A 336 -15.17 5.50 -14.25
N ARG A 337 -14.41 5.73 -15.32
CA ARG A 337 -14.89 5.50 -16.70
C ARG A 337 -14.97 4.02 -17.07
N ASN A 338 -13.95 3.24 -16.75
CA ASN A 338 -13.79 1.89 -17.30
C ASN A 338 -14.20 0.78 -16.32
N GLY A 339 -14.27 1.07 -15.03
CA GLY A 339 -14.62 0.13 -13.98
C GLY A 339 -16.13 -0.14 -13.90
N GLU A 340 -16.47 -1.27 -13.31
CA GLU A 340 -17.83 -1.62 -12.91
C GLU A 340 -17.93 -1.34 -11.40
N TRP A 341 -18.60 -0.26 -11.04
CA TRP A 341 -18.82 0.17 -9.66
C TRP A 341 -20.30 0.45 -9.46
N GLU A 342 -20.83 0.14 -8.28
CA GLU A 342 -22.27 0.21 -8.02
C GLU A 342 -22.62 1.24 -6.94
N ASP A 343 -21.78 1.37 -5.92
CA ASP A 343 -22.08 2.16 -4.73
C ASP A 343 -21.63 3.64 -4.87
N GLN A 344 -22.40 4.43 -5.62
CA GLN A 344 -22.14 5.86 -5.80
C GLN A 344 -22.10 6.61 -4.46
N ASP A 345 -22.98 6.27 -3.52
CA ASP A 345 -23.07 6.96 -2.23
C ASP A 345 -21.78 6.78 -1.45
N ARG A 346 -21.19 5.59 -1.47
CA ARG A 346 -19.88 5.35 -0.89
C ARG A 346 -18.78 6.16 -1.56
N LEU A 347 -18.77 6.27 -2.89
CA LEU A 347 -17.76 7.07 -3.60
C LEU A 347 -17.81 8.55 -3.21
N VAL A 348 -19.02 9.12 -3.11
CA VAL A 348 -19.21 10.55 -2.80
C VAL A 348 -19.09 10.82 -1.30
N GLN A 349 -19.80 10.05 -0.47
CA GLN A 349 -19.95 10.36 0.96
C GLN A 349 -18.79 9.82 1.80
N GLN A 350 -18.26 8.64 1.48
CA GLN A 350 -17.17 8.04 2.24
C GLN A 350 -15.81 8.42 1.65
N PHE A 351 -15.63 8.17 0.35
CA PHE A 351 -14.34 8.41 -0.31
C PHE A 351 -14.14 9.84 -0.81
N GLN A 352 -15.17 10.68 -0.70
CA GLN A 352 -15.13 12.10 -1.05
C GLN A 352 -14.62 12.35 -2.48
N ILE A 353 -14.92 11.42 -3.40
CA ILE A 353 -14.63 11.58 -4.83
C ILE A 353 -15.55 12.70 -5.37
N PRO A 354 -15.01 13.68 -6.13
CA PRO A 354 -15.81 14.76 -6.67
C PRO A 354 -17.02 14.25 -7.46
N LYS A 355 -18.22 14.66 -7.05
CA LYS A 355 -19.49 14.29 -7.70
C LYS A 355 -19.43 14.52 -9.21
N LYS A 356 -18.88 15.67 -9.62
CA LYS A 356 -18.69 16.03 -11.03
C LYS A 356 -17.94 14.97 -11.83
N TRP A 357 -16.89 14.36 -11.28
CA TRP A 357 -16.10 13.35 -11.99
C TRP A 357 -16.89 12.06 -12.22
N ILE A 358 -17.75 11.70 -11.26
CA ILE A 358 -18.62 10.53 -11.36
C ILE A 358 -19.63 10.72 -12.50
N TYR A 359 -20.25 11.90 -12.58
CA TYR A 359 -21.21 12.21 -13.65
C TYR A 359 -20.57 12.35 -15.03
N ILE A 360 -19.35 12.89 -15.12
CA ILE A 360 -18.56 12.86 -16.36
C ILE A 360 -18.33 11.42 -16.82
N ALA A 361 -17.95 10.53 -15.91
CA ALA A 361 -17.70 9.14 -16.26
C ALA A 361 -18.99 8.42 -16.72
N LYS A 362 -20.11 8.65 -16.03
CA LYS A 362 -21.42 8.11 -16.41
C LYS A 362 -21.91 8.64 -17.76
N SER A 363 -21.78 9.94 -18.02
CA SER A 363 -22.20 10.53 -19.29
C SER A 363 -21.38 9.99 -20.46
N LEU A 364 -20.06 9.84 -20.31
CA LEU A 364 -19.21 9.23 -21.32
C LEU A 364 -19.58 7.76 -21.59
N ARG A 365 -19.97 7.01 -20.55
CA ARG A 365 -20.42 5.62 -20.72
C ARG A 365 -21.76 5.56 -21.48
N ALA A 366 -22.70 6.42 -21.11
CA ALA A 366 -23.99 6.54 -21.82
C ALA A 366 -23.79 6.93 -23.29
N HIS A 367 -22.87 7.85 -23.58
CA HIS A 367 -22.48 8.21 -24.93
C HIS A 367 -21.94 7.01 -25.73
N ASP A 368 -21.02 6.24 -25.14
CA ASP A 368 -20.44 5.05 -25.77
C ASP A 368 -21.52 3.96 -26.04
N ASP A 369 -22.60 3.93 -25.25
CA ASP A 369 -23.78 3.06 -25.41
C ASP A 369 -24.91 3.66 -26.28
N TRP A 370 -24.70 4.86 -26.86
CA TRP A 370 -25.68 5.60 -27.68
C TRP A 370 -26.97 6.00 -26.94
N ASP A 371 -26.92 6.06 -25.60
CA ASP A 371 -28.00 6.53 -24.75
C ASP A 371 -27.84 8.02 -24.44
N PHE A 372 -28.23 8.85 -25.41
CA PHE A 372 -28.10 10.30 -25.30
C PHE A 372 -29.03 10.93 -24.25
N GLU A 373 -30.08 10.23 -23.82
CA GLU A 373 -30.99 10.69 -22.76
C GLU A 373 -30.29 10.57 -21.41
N ALA A 374 -29.74 9.39 -21.12
CA ALA A 374 -28.92 9.19 -19.93
C ALA A 374 -27.65 10.07 -19.94
N GLU A 375 -27.02 10.31 -21.10
CA GLU A 375 -25.88 11.24 -21.22
C GLU A 375 -26.28 12.65 -20.76
N TYR A 376 -27.38 13.19 -21.28
CA TYR A 376 -27.86 14.52 -20.94
C TYR A 376 -28.23 14.63 -19.46
N GLU A 377 -29.01 13.69 -18.93
CA GLU A 377 -29.40 13.67 -17.51
C GLU A 377 -28.16 13.66 -16.61
N CYS A 378 -27.16 12.82 -16.91
CA CYS A 378 -25.92 12.79 -16.15
C CYS A 378 -25.16 14.12 -16.20
N LEU A 379 -25.09 14.78 -17.36
CA LEU A 379 -24.42 16.07 -17.49
C LEU A 379 -25.13 17.18 -16.71
N ILE A 380 -26.48 17.17 -16.68
CA ILE A 380 -27.27 18.08 -15.85
C ILE A 380 -27.02 17.83 -14.36
N GLU A 381 -27.09 16.57 -13.91
CA GLU A 381 -26.84 16.22 -12.50
C GLU A 381 -25.39 16.50 -12.04
N GLY A 382 -24.45 16.49 -12.99
CA GLY A 382 -23.04 16.87 -12.80
C GLY A 382 -22.74 18.36 -12.92
N GLU A 383 -23.76 19.22 -13.11
CA GLU A 383 -23.65 20.67 -13.31
C GLU A 383 -22.74 21.08 -14.49
N LEU A 384 -22.70 20.22 -15.52
CA LEU A 384 -21.94 20.42 -16.77
C LEU A 384 -22.86 20.98 -17.84
N LEU A 385 -23.38 22.19 -17.59
CA LEU A 385 -24.46 22.77 -18.39
C LEU A 385 -24.07 22.98 -19.86
N ASN A 386 -22.83 23.38 -20.14
CA ASN A 386 -22.38 23.59 -21.52
C ASN A 386 -22.30 22.27 -22.29
N GLU A 387 -21.74 21.23 -21.68
CA GLU A 387 -21.67 19.90 -22.26
C GLU A 387 -23.08 19.30 -22.42
N ALA A 388 -23.97 19.48 -21.44
CA ALA A 388 -25.36 19.07 -21.52
C ALA A 388 -26.09 19.77 -22.68
N PHE A 389 -25.85 21.07 -22.86
CA PHE A 389 -26.40 21.83 -23.98
C PHE A 389 -25.91 21.28 -25.33
N MET A 390 -24.62 20.95 -25.42
CA MET A 390 -24.08 20.33 -26.63
C MET A 390 -24.73 18.96 -26.91
N ALA A 391 -24.89 18.11 -25.90
CA ALA A 391 -25.56 16.81 -26.05
C ALA A 391 -27.04 16.98 -26.47
N LEU A 392 -27.73 17.95 -25.88
CA LEU A 392 -29.11 18.32 -26.21
C LEU A 392 -29.23 18.71 -27.70
N LEU A 393 -28.38 19.63 -28.14
CA LEU A 393 -28.44 20.22 -29.48
C LEU A 393 -27.98 19.23 -30.56
N HIS A 394 -26.95 18.42 -30.28
CA HIS A 394 -26.32 17.54 -31.26
C HIS A 394 -26.97 16.16 -31.39
N PHE A 395 -27.64 15.68 -30.35
CA PHE A 395 -28.12 14.30 -30.31
C PHE A 395 -29.60 14.21 -29.94
N LEU A 396 -30.01 14.78 -28.81
CA LEU A 396 -31.39 14.62 -28.31
C LEU A 396 -32.46 15.31 -29.16
N LEU A 397 -32.28 16.60 -29.45
CA LEU A 397 -33.24 17.33 -30.27
C LEU A 397 -33.30 16.76 -31.69
N PRO A 398 -32.18 16.46 -32.38
CA PRO A 398 -32.23 15.80 -33.69
C PRO A 398 -32.91 14.43 -33.66
N LYS A 399 -32.67 13.61 -32.63
CA LYS A 399 -33.31 12.28 -32.44
C LYS A 399 -34.83 12.42 -32.32
N ASN A 400 -35.31 13.49 -31.71
CA ASN A 400 -36.73 13.75 -31.48
C ASN A 400 -37.36 14.72 -32.51
N PHE A 401 -36.64 15.10 -33.57
CA PHE A 401 -37.13 16.05 -34.58
C PHE A 401 -37.93 15.40 -35.73
N TYR A 402 -38.71 14.36 -35.45
CA TYR A 402 -39.68 13.84 -36.42
C TYR A 402 -40.98 14.58 -36.18
N CYS A 403 -41.37 15.53 -37.04
CA CYS A 403 -42.50 16.50 -36.96
C CYS A 403 -43.89 15.92 -36.59
N THR A 404 -43.95 15.15 -35.52
CA THR A 404 -45.10 14.58 -34.86
C THR A 404 -45.31 15.41 -33.59
N PRO A 405 -46.56 15.69 -33.21
CA PRO A 405 -46.83 16.46 -32.01
C PRO A 405 -46.20 15.87 -30.74
N THR A 406 -46.05 14.55 -30.67
CA THR A 406 -45.43 13.85 -29.54
C THR A 406 -43.94 14.10 -29.46
N ALA A 407 -43.20 13.93 -30.56
CA ALA A 407 -41.74 14.11 -30.56
C ALA A 407 -41.34 15.58 -30.37
N LEU A 408 -42.11 16.53 -30.92
CA LEU A 408 -41.94 17.96 -30.64
C LEU A 408 -42.18 18.29 -29.16
N ARG A 409 -43.20 17.71 -28.53
CA ARG A 409 -43.44 17.87 -27.10
C ARG A 409 -42.31 17.31 -26.26
N THR A 410 -41.80 16.12 -26.60
CA THR A 410 -40.63 15.53 -25.93
C THR A 410 -39.39 16.42 -26.05
N GLY A 411 -39.09 16.93 -27.26
CA GLY A 411 -37.99 17.88 -27.45
C GLY A 411 -38.16 19.18 -26.65
N LEU A 412 -39.39 19.71 -26.61
CA LEU A 412 -39.71 20.88 -25.79
C LEU A 412 -39.54 20.60 -24.29
N THR A 413 -39.92 19.41 -23.80
CA THR A 413 -39.71 19.00 -22.41
C THR A 413 -38.24 19.09 -22.03
N TYR A 414 -37.33 18.52 -22.82
CA TYR A 414 -35.88 18.61 -22.54
C TYR A 414 -35.37 20.06 -22.53
N ILE A 415 -35.86 20.91 -23.44
CA ILE A 415 -35.52 22.34 -23.47
C ILE A 415 -36.04 23.05 -22.21
N MET A 416 -37.25 22.72 -21.75
CA MET A 416 -37.87 23.32 -20.56
C MET A 416 -37.23 22.85 -19.25
N GLU A 417 -36.70 21.63 -19.22
CA GLU A 417 -36.01 21.06 -18.07
C GLU A 417 -34.54 21.49 -17.96
N TYR A 418 -33.98 22.10 -19.02
CA TYR A 418 -32.63 22.64 -18.98
C TYR A 418 -32.51 23.74 -17.89
N PRO A 419 -31.56 23.66 -16.94
CA PRO A 419 -31.54 24.53 -15.76
C PRO A 419 -31.41 26.03 -16.05
N ASP A 420 -30.64 26.42 -17.08
CA ASP A 420 -30.43 27.82 -17.44
C ASP A 420 -31.41 28.25 -18.56
N GLN A 421 -32.64 28.56 -18.14
CA GLN A 421 -33.72 29.05 -19.01
C GLN A 421 -33.52 30.49 -19.51
N GLU A 422 -32.55 31.23 -18.97
CA GLU A 422 -32.25 32.60 -19.39
C GLU A 422 -31.29 32.66 -20.57
N ARG A 423 -30.59 31.54 -20.86
CA ARG A 423 -29.72 31.40 -22.01
C ARG A 423 -30.44 31.74 -23.34
N PRO A 424 -29.89 32.66 -24.17
CA PRO A 424 -30.53 33.08 -25.42
C PRO A 424 -30.85 31.93 -26.38
N ASP A 425 -29.93 30.97 -26.49
CA ASP A 425 -30.07 29.79 -27.36
C ASP A 425 -31.26 28.91 -26.93
N ILE A 426 -31.43 28.71 -25.62
CA ILE A 426 -32.53 27.92 -25.04
C ILE A 426 -33.86 28.62 -25.26
N GLN A 427 -33.91 29.94 -25.06
CA GLN A 427 -35.10 30.73 -25.33
C GLN A 427 -35.50 30.66 -26.81
N LEU A 428 -34.54 30.78 -27.73
CA LEU A 428 -34.77 30.67 -29.17
C LEU A 428 -35.32 29.29 -29.55
N LEU A 429 -34.71 28.20 -29.05
CA LEU A 429 -35.18 26.84 -29.30
C LEU A 429 -36.59 26.61 -28.71
N LYS A 430 -36.85 27.13 -27.51
CA LYS A 430 -38.16 27.05 -26.86
C LYS A 430 -39.25 27.76 -27.68
N GLU A 431 -38.96 28.97 -28.16
CA GLU A 431 -39.86 29.72 -29.04
C GLU A 431 -40.14 28.95 -30.34
N ALA A 432 -39.11 28.37 -30.95
CA ALA A 432 -39.24 27.58 -32.18
C ALA A 432 -40.12 26.33 -32.00
N TYR A 433 -39.89 25.54 -30.94
CA TYR A 433 -40.68 24.35 -30.66
C TYR A 433 -42.13 24.70 -30.26
N MET A 434 -42.33 25.77 -29.48
CA MET A 434 -43.67 26.26 -29.14
C MET A 434 -44.45 26.76 -30.36
N TYR A 435 -43.77 27.42 -31.31
CA TYR A 435 -44.37 27.82 -32.58
C TYR A 435 -44.85 26.61 -33.36
N LEU A 436 -44.02 25.58 -33.52
CA LEU A 436 -44.38 24.37 -34.26
C LEU A 436 -45.56 23.60 -33.63
N ILE A 437 -45.72 23.67 -32.29
CA ILE A 437 -46.81 23.02 -31.58
C ILE A 437 -48.11 23.85 -31.63
N ASN A 438 -48.04 25.17 -31.47
CA ASN A 438 -49.21 26.04 -31.28
C ASN A 438 -49.62 26.84 -32.53
N LYS A 439 -48.74 26.93 -33.55
CA LYS A 439 -48.91 27.71 -34.79
C LYS A 439 -49.34 29.17 -34.58
N GLN A 440 -48.65 29.90 -33.70
CA GLN A 440 -48.93 31.32 -33.46
C GLN A 440 -48.27 32.22 -34.52
N GLU A 441 -49.03 32.73 -35.48
CA GLU A 441 -48.52 33.45 -36.67
C GLU A 441 -47.85 34.80 -36.39
N GLU A 442 -48.19 35.49 -35.28
CA GLU A 442 -47.86 36.91 -35.05
C GLU A 442 -46.36 37.24 -34.90
N LYS A 443 -45.46 36.24 -34.86
CA LYS A 443 -44.00 36.43 -34.71
C LYS A 443 -43.15 35.57 -35.65
N LYS A 444 -43.72 35.04 -36.75
CA LYS A 444 -43.05 34.10 -37.65
C LYS A 444 -41.74 34.66 -38.25
N ASP A 445 -41.77 35.89 -38.77
CA ASP A 445 -40.64 36.45 -39.53
C ASP A 445 -39.43 36.80 -38.65
N ASP A 446 -39.67 37.36 -37.46
CA ASP A 446 -38.62 37.65 -36.46
C ASP A 446 -37.92 36.37 -35.98
N LEU A 447 -38.71 35.33 -35.71
CA LEU A 447 -38.20 34.02 -35.29
C LEU A 447 -37.34 33.37 -36.39
N LEU A 448 -37.80 33.42 -37.65
CA LEU A 448 -37.05 32.89 -38.78
C LEU A 448 -35.71 33.61 -38.98
N GLN A 449 -35.68 34.94 -38.84
CA GLN A 449 -34.43 35.70 -38.94
C GLN A 449 -33.44 35.30 -37.85
N ARG A 450 -33.88 35.23 -36.59
CA ARG A 450 -33.03 34.82 -35.46
C ARG A 450 -32.51 33.39 -35.60
N LEU A 451 -33.33 32.45 -36.11
CA LEU A 451 -32.90 31.08 -36.39
C LEU A 451 -31.89 31.01 -37.54
N GLN A 452 -32.03 31.85 -38.57
CA GLN A 452 -31.05 31.92 -39.67
C GLN A 452 -29.69 32.44 -39.19
N GLU A 453 -29.70 33.49 -38.38
CA GLU A 453 -28.49 34.01 -37.72
C GLU A 453 -27.85 32.92 -36.84
N TYR A 454 -28.63 32.23 -36.02
CA TYR A 454 -28.14 31.14 -35.17
C TYR A 454 -27.59 29.95 -35.98
N SER A 455 -28.23 29.61 -37.11
CA SER A 455 -27.77 28.56 -38.01
C SER A 455 -26.35 28.82 -38.54
N SER A 456 -26.05 30.07 -38.90
CA SER A 456 -24.71 30.47 -39.38
C SER A 456 -23.61 30.27 -38.34
N LEU A 457 -23.93 30.43 -37.06
CA LEU A 457 -22.99 30.19 -35.95
C LEU A 457 -22.68 28.71 -35.76
N LEU A 458 -23.55 27.82 -36.25
CA LEU A 458 -23.46 26.38 -36.07
C LEU A 458 -22.90 25.62 -37.29
N GLU A 459 -22.43 26.30 -38.35
CA GLU A 459 -21.95 25.64 -39.58
C GLU A 459 -20.88 24.55 -39.33
N ASN A 460 -20.03 24.74 -38.32
CA ASN A 460 -18.98 23.78 -37.94
C ASN A 460 -19.51 22.57 -37.13
N PHE A 461 -20.81 22.53 -36.82
CA PHE A 461 -21.47 21.57 -35.95
C PHE A 461 -22.61 20.87 -36.73
N PRO A 462 -22.32 19.81 -37.51
CA PRO A 462 -23.21 19.32 -38.57
C PRO A 462 -24.61 18.92 -38.10
N ASN A 463 -24.71 18.20 -36.98
CA ASN A 463 -25.99 17.74 -36.44
C ASN A 463 -26.85 18.91 -35.92
N ALA A 464 -26.22 19.83 -35.20
CA ALA A 464 -26.86 21.03 -34.67
C ALA A 464 -27.34 21.93 -35.82
N HIS A 465 -26.48 22.19 -36.81
CA HIS A 465 -26.82 22.98 -37.99
C HIS A 465 -28.00 22.37 -38.77
N GLN A 466 -27.98 21.06 -39.00
CA GLN A 466 -29.08 20.36 -39.66
C GLN A 466 -30.39 20.46 -38.88
N LEU A 467 -30.37 20.38 -37.55
CA LEU A 467 -31.57 20.60 -36.74
C LEU A 467 -32.15 22.00 -36.95
N ILE A 468 -31.31 23.04 -36.89
CA ILE A 468 -31.78 24.42 -37.08
C ILE A 468 -32.33 24.63 -38.49
N ILE A 469 -31.69 24.09 -39.53
CA ILE A 469 -32.24 24.13 -40.90
C ILE A 469 -33.61 23.44 -40.96
N LYS A 470 -33.74 22.26 -40.34
CA LYS A 470 -35.02 21.54 -40.32
C LYS A 470 -36.10 22.31 -39.55
N LEU A 471 -35.76 22.99 -38.47
CA LEU A 471 -36.65 23.90 -37.74
C LEU A 471 -37.11 25.06 -38.63
N ILE A 472 -36.18 25.72 -39.33
CA ILE A 472 -36.49 26.80 -40.27
C ILE A 472 -37.47 26.33 -41.35
N ASN A 473 -37.18 25.20 -41.99
CA ASN A 473 -38.04 24.65 -43.04
C ASN A 473 -39.44 24.30 -42.51
N ALA A 474 -39.52 23.67 -41.34
CA ALA A 474 -40.80 23.29 -40.72
C ALA A 474 -41.64 24.48 -40.25
N ILE A 475 -41.01 25.63 -39.97
CA ILE A 475 -41.70 26.89 -39.64
C ILE A 475 -42.15 27.60 -40.92
N GLN A 476 -41.38 27.48 -42.01
CA GLN A 476 -41.72 28.05 -43.31
C GLN A 476 -42.93 27.36 -43.92
N ASP A 477 -42.96 26.03 -43.90
CA ASP A 477 -44.10 25.16 -44.27
C ASP A 477 -45.34 25.39 -43.39
#